data_AF-A0A954VS77-F1
#
_entry.id   AF-A0A954VS77-F1
#
_cell.length_a   1.000
_cell.length_b   1.000
_cell.length_c   1.000
_cell.angle_alpha   90.00
_cell.angle_beta   90.00
_cell.angle_gamma   90.00
#
_symmetry.space_group_name_H-M   'P 1'
#
loop_
_entity.id
_entity.type
_entity.pdbx_description
1 polymer ?
#
loop_
_entity_poly.entity_id
_entity_poly.type
_entity_poly.pdbx_seq_one_letter_code
_entity_poly.pdbx_strand_id
1 'polypeptide(L)'
;MATGSFAIGGLSTLQAIAETLPHTETMPALFVGHGSPMIAVEENQFVRGFREMAASIPKPKAILCISAHWFTEGSKVTAMPNPKTIHD
;
A
#
# COMPACT_ATOMS: atom_id res chain seq x y z
N MET A 1 -5.29 -8.80 -18.02
CA MET A 1 -4.77 -7.56 -18.63
C MET A 1 -5.59 -6.40 -18.11
N ALA A 2 -5.01 -5.57 -17.23
CA ALA A 2 -5.50 -4.24 -16.92
C ALA A 2 -4.28 -3.30 -17.01
N THR A 3 -3.84 -3.09 -18.25
CA THR A 3 -2.80 -2.13 -18.60
C THR A 3 -3.43 -0.73 -18.64
N GLY A 4 -3.85 -0.23 -17.48
CA GLY A 4 -4.30 1.15 -17.32
C GLY A 4 -3.29 1.87 -16.45
N SER A 5 -2.44 2.71 -17.05
CA SER A 5 -1.61 3.64 -16.27
C SER A 5 -2.54 4.73 -15.74
N PHE A 6 -2.97 4.63 -14.49
CA PHE A 6 -3.77 5.69 -13.88
C PHE A 6 -2.83 6.79 -13.35
N ALA A 7 -3.07 8.01 -13.83
CA ALA A 7 -2.46 9.23 -13.28
C ALA A 7 -2.99 9.50 -11.86
N ILE A 8 -2.50 10.58 -11.22
CA ILE A 8 -3.03 11.02 -9.93
C ILE A 8 -4.54 11.28 -10.07
N GLY A 9 -5.35 10.51 -9.34
CA GLY A 9 -6.81 10.57 -9.34
C GLY A 9 -7.38 10.92 -7.97
N GLY A 10 -8.71 10.95 -7.87
CA GLY A 10 -9.45 11.08 -6.61
C GLY A 10 -10.02 9.74 -6.13
N LEU A 11 -10.92 9.78 -5.15
CA LEU A 11 -11.55 8.57 -4.60
C LEU A 11 -12.36 7.77 -5.63
N SER A 12 -12.94 8.43 -6.65
CA SER A 12 -13.62 7.73 -7.74
C SER A 12 -12.69 6.82 -8.54
N THR A 13 -11.41 7.18 -8.66
CA THR A 13 -10.39 6.32 -9.28
C THR A 13 -10.11 5.09 -8.43
N LEU A 14 -10.01 5.25 -7.11
CA LEU A 14 -9.87 4.09 -6.20
C LEU A 14 -11.08 3.17 -6.28
N GLN A 15 -12.29 3.72 -6.31
CA GLN A 15 -13.51 2.94 -6.45
C GLN A 15 -13.52 2.13 -7.76
N ALA A 16 -13.22 2.78 -8.89
CA ALA A 16 -13.15 2.10 -10.18
C ALA A 16 -12.12 0.97 -10.19
N ILE A 17 -10.96 1.15 -9.54
CA ILE A 17 -9.96 0.08 -9.40
C ILE A 17 -10.51 -1.05 -8.53
N ALA A 18 -11.12 -0.73 -7.39
CA ALA A 18 -11.66 -1.72 -6.46
C ALA A 18 -12.74 -2.60 -7.10
N GLU A 19 -13.58 -2.02 -7.98
CA GLU A 19 -14.62 -2.73 -8.73
C GLU A 19 -14.04 -3.77 -9.72
N THR A 20 -12.77 -3.65 -10.12
CA THR A 20 -12.10 -4.65 -10.98
C THR A 20 -11.50 -5.82 -10.20
N LEU A 21 -11.40 -5.71 -8.88
CA LEU A 21 -10.82 -6.73 -8.02
C LEU A 21 -11.91 -7.73 -7.58
N PRO A 22 -11.57 -9.03 -7.45
CA PRO A 22 -12.53 -10.00 -6.95
C PRO A 22 -12.85 -9.69 -5.48
N HIS A 23 -14.09 -9.96 -5.07
CA HIS A 23 -14.48 -9.86 -3.68
C HIS A 23 -13.71 -10.90 -2.83
N THR A 24 -13.25 -10.49 -1.65
CA THR A 24 -12.53 -11.34 -0.70
C THR A 24 -13.18 -11.23 0.67
N GLU A 25 -12.77 -12.10 1.59
CA GLU A 25 -12.96 -11.84 3.01
C GLU A 25 -12.32 -10.50 3.43
N THR A 26 -12.76 -9.96 4.56
CA THR A 26 -12.21 -8.72 5.11
C THR A 26 -10.73 -8.90 5.43
N MET A 27 -9.88 -8.14 4.74
CA MET A 27 -8.44 -8.14 4.96
C MET A 27 -8.09 -7.29 6.20
N PRO A 28 -7.03 -7.65 6.94
CA PRO A 28 -6.58 -6.87 8.09
C PRO A 28 -5.99 -5.51 7.65
N ALA A 29 -6.12 -4.52 8.53
CA ALA A 29 -5.45 -3.24 8.41
C ALA A 29 -4.21 -3.23 9.31
N LEU A 30 -3.08 -2.76 8.76
CA LEU A 30 -1.80 -2.69 9.47
C LEU A 30 -1.39 -1.24 9.65
N PHE A 31 -1.02 -0.88 10.88
CA PHE A 31 -0.37 0.40 11.16
C PHE A 31 1.11 0.16 11.45
N VAL A 32 1.98 0.73 10.62
CA VAL A 32 3.42 0.44 10.62
C VAL A 32 4.21 1.74 10.73
N GLY A 33 5.06 1.84 11.74
CA GLY A 33 6.09 2.89 11.79
C GLY A 33 7.25 2.52 10.86
N HIS A 34 7.64 3.42 9.95
CA HIS A 34 8.72 3.17 8.99
C HIS A 34 10.11 3.56 9.52
N GLY A 35 10.21 4.62 10.33
CA GLY A 35 11.45 5.02 10.99
C GLY A 35 12.65 5.13 10.04
N SER A 36 13.84 4.75 10.52
CA SER A 36 15.01 4.66 9.65
C SER A 36 14.79 3.59 8.57
N PRO A 37 15.09 3.87 7.29
CA PRO A 37 15.01 2.87 6.22
C PRO A 37 15.79 1.59 6.51
N MET A 38 16.84 1.68 7.34
CA MET A 38 17.65 0.53 7.76
C MET A 38 16.84 -0.51 8.54
N ILE A 39 15.75 -0.10 9.20
CA ILE A 39 14.85 -1.01 9.91
C ILE A 39 14.30 -2.09 8.98
N ALA A 40 14.05 -1.77 7.71
CA ALA A 40 13.50 -2.72 6.74
C ALA A 40 14.56 -3.60 6.05
N VAL A 41 15.83 -3.19 6.07
CA VAL A 41 16.93 -3.86 5.35
C VAL A 41 17.72 -4.79 6.27
N GLU A 42 17.85 -4.42 7.55
CA GLU A 42 18.62 -5.20 8.52
C GLU A 42 17.85 -6.40 9.07
N GLU A 43 18.58 -7.46 9.44
CA GLU A 43 18.00 -8.60 10.13
C GLU A 43 17.81 -8.31 11.62
N ASN A 44 16.68 -7.68 11.95
CA ASN A 44 16.34 -7.25 13.30
C ASN A 44 14.95 -7.77 13.75
N GLN A 45 14.53 -7.41 14.96
CA GLN A 45 13.23 -7.83 15.52
C GLN A 45 12.02 -7.32 14.72
N PHE A 46 12.13 -6.15 14.08
CA PHE A 46 11.04 -5.56 13.30
C PHE A 46 10.82 -6.33 12.00
N VAL A 47 11.89 -6.64 11.25
CA VAL A 47 11.80 -7.46 10.04
C VAL A 47 11.26 -8.86 10.37
N ARG A 48 11.68 -9.45 11.48
CA ARG A 48 11.15 -10.74 11.95
C ARG A 48 9.65 -10.66 12.23
N GLY A 49 9.21 -9.65 12.98
CA GLY A 49 7.79 -9.41 13.25
C GLY A 49 6.97 -9.18 11.98
N PHE A 50 7.50 -8.44 10.99
CA PHE A 50 6.83 -8.28 9.70
C PHE A 50 6.69 -9.59 8.93
N ARG A 51 7.70 -10.47 8.95
CA ARG A 51 7.64 -11.78 8.30
C ARG A 51 6.62 -12.70 8.96
N GLU A 52 6.61 -12.74 10.29
CA GLU A 52 5.63 -13.51 11.07
C GLU A 52 4.20 -13.02 10.81
N MET A 53 3.99 -11.71 10.84
CA MET A 53 2.71 -11.10 10.52
C MET A 53 2.28 -11.41 9.09
N ALA A 54 3.15 -11.23 8.09
CA ALA A 54 2.85 -11.52 6.70
C ALA A 54 2.50 -13.01 6.47
N ALA A 55 3.11 -13.93 7.22
CA ALA A 55 2.78 -15.35 7.15
C ALA A 55 1.39 -15.69 7.73
N SER A 56 0.86 -14.83 8.62
CA SER A 56 -0.45 -15.03 9.27
C SER A 56 -1.63 -14.45 8.49
N ILE A 57 -1.37 -13.61 7.49
CA ILE A 57 -2.40 -12.85 6.76
C ILE A 57 -2.74 -13.54 5.44
N PRO A 58 -4.03 -13.67 5.06
CA PRO A 58 -4.42 -14.16 3.74
C PRO A 58 -3.77 -13.34 2.62
N LYS A 59 -3.36 -13.99 1.52
CA LYS A 59 -2.67 -13.30 0.42
C LYS A 59 -3.60 -12.23 -0.22
N PRO A 60 -3.25 -10.94 -0.16
CA PRO A 60 -4.10 -9.88 -0.68
C PRO A 60 -4.08 -9.87 -2.22
N LYS A 61 -5.18 -9.36 -2.81
CA LYS A 61 -5.26 -9.12 -4.27
C LYS A 61 -4.70 -7.75 -4.67
N ALA A 62 -4.74 -6.80 -3.74
CA ALA A 62 -4.13 -5.48 -3.83
C ALA A 62 -3.80 -4.97 -2.43
N ILE A 63 -2.86 -4.02 -2.34
CA ILE A 63 -2.52 -3.34 -1.09
C ILE A 63 -2.79 -1.85 -1.30
N LEU A 64 -3.53 -1.23 -0.39
CA LEU A 64 -3.67 0.23 -0.30
C LEU A 64 -2.69 0.75 0.74
N CYS A 65 -1.66 1.47 0.29
CA CYS A 65 -0.70 2.12 1.18
C CYS A 65 -1.13 3.56 1.48
N ILE A 66 -1.18 3.93 2.76
CA ILE A 66 -1.41 5.29 3.23
C ILE A 66 -0.14 5.73 3.95
N SER A 67 0.45 6.85 3.54
CA SER A 67 1.71 7.34 4.08
C SER A 67 1.53 8.67 4.79
N ALA A 68 2.18 8.83 5.96
CA ALA A 68 2.21 10.09 6.69
C ALA A 68 2.91 11.22 5.91
N HIS A 69 3.86 10.87 5.03
CA HIS A 69 4.62 11.82 4.21
C HIS A 69 3.86 12.27 2.95
N TRP A 70 2.67 11.71 2.69
CA TRP A 70 1.85 12.13 1.55
C TRP A 70 0.60 12.89 2.02
N PHE A 71 0.84 14.10 2.50
CA PHE A 71 -0.21 15.02 2.94
C PHE A 71 -0.64 15.95 1.81
N THR A 72 -1.91 15.91 1.43
CA THR A 72 -2.45 16.64 0.29
C THR A 72 -3.73 17.38 0.64
N GLU A 73 -4.03 18.43 -0.11
CA GLU A 73 -5.38 19.01 -0.11
C GLU A 73 -6.36 18.05 -0.81
N GLY A 74 -7.34 17.58 -0.03
CA GLY A 74 -8.26 16.52 -0.45
C GLY A 74 -7.61 15.14 -0.57
N SER A 75 -8.41 14.14 -0.93
CA SER A 75 -7.95 12.77 -1.12
C SER A 75 -7.40 12.56 -2.53
N LYS A 76 -6.15 12.09 -2.62
CA LYS A 76 -5.45 11.76 -3.86
C LYS A 76 -5.12 10.27 -3.91
N VAL A 77 -5.11 9.71 -5.11
CA VAL A 77 -4.84 8.29 -5.37
C VAL A 77 -3.82 8.18 -6.49
N THR A 78 -2.82 7.32 -6.33
CA THR A 78 -1.87 6.96 -7.38
C THR A 78 -2.00 5.48 -7.71
N ALA A 79 -1.99 5.13 -8.99
CA ALA A 79 -2.01 3.75 -9.46
C ALA A 79 -1.22 3.65 -10.76
N MET A 80 0.10 3.77 -10.63
CA MET A 80 1.05 3.75 -11.74
C MET A 80 2.10 2.66 -11.55
N PRO A 81 2.59 2.02 -12.64
CA PRO A 81 3.57 0.94 -12.53
C PRO A 81 4.89 1.33 -11.85
N ASN A 82 5.31 2.60 -12.01
CA ASN A 82 6.55 3.14 -11.44
C ASN A 82 6.23 4.49 -10.77
N PRO A 83 5.71 4.50 -9.53
CA PRO A 83 5.44 5.73 -8.82
C PRO A 83 6.74 6.50 -8.53
N LYS A 84 6.67 7.84 -8.57
CA LYS A 84 7.77 8.67 -8.09
C LYS A 84 7.99 8.37 -6.61
N THR A 85 9.25 8.23 -6.20
CA THR A 85 9.60 8.09 -4.80
C THR A 85 9.31 9.37 -4.05
N ILE A 86 8.61 9.24 -2.92
CA ILE A 86 8.41 10.30 -1.94
C ILE A 86 9.31 9.93 -0.75
N HIS A 87 10.10 10.89 -0.29
CA HIS A 87 10.99 10.72 0.85
C HIS A 87 10.35 11.35 2.09
N ASP A 88 10.84 10.95 3.25
CA ASP A 88 10.43 11.52 4.53
C ASP A 88 10.68 13.04 4.62
#